data_AF-A0AA92X2A0-F1
#
_entry.id   AF-A0AA92X2A0-F1
#
_cell.length_a   1.000
_cell.length_b   1.000
_cell.length_c   1.000
_cell.angle_alpha   90.00
_cell.angle_beta   90.00
_cell.angle_gamma   90.00
#
_symmetry.space_group_name_H-M   'P 1'
#
loop_
_entity.id
_entity.type
_entity.pdbx_description
1 polymer ?
#
loop_
_entity_poly.entity_id
_entity_poly.type
_entity_poly.pdbx_seq_one_letter_code
_entity_poly.pdbx_strand_id
1 'polypeptide(L)'
;MATATSIKIDDELKQRVQHIAATHQRSAHWIMREAIREYVEREEKREAVRNDALQAWETYRANGKHLTQDEADGWLSDLEKGDDTEIPGCHN
;
A
#
# COMPACT_ATOMS: atom_id res chain seq x y z
N MET A 1 -21.00 -7.88 10.98
CA MET A 1 -21.60 -7.01 12.03
C MET A 1 -20.50 -6.15 12.61
N ALA A 2 -20.76 -4.88 12.94
CA ALA A 2 -19.76 -4.03 13.59
C ALA A 2 -19.71 -4.36 15.10
N THR A 3 -18.51 -4.60 15.63
CA THR A 3 -18.27 -4.82 17.06
C THR A 3 -17.72 -3.55 17.70
N ALA A 4 -18.14 -3.25 18.92
CA ALA A 4 -17.61 -2.12 19.67
C ALA A 4 -16.25 -2.49 20.28
N THR A 5 -15.24 -1.68 20.02
CA THR A 5 -13.88 -1.82 20.59
C THR A 5 -13.52 -0.53 21.30
N SER A 6 -13.08 -0.65 22.55
CA SER A 6 -12.55 0.49 23.32
C SER A 6 -11.06 0.66 23.03
N ILE A 7 -10.66 1.88 22.66
CA ILE A 7 -9.27 2.22 22.32
C ILE A 7 -8.80 3.29 23.30
N LYS A 8 -7.65 3.06 23.93
CA LYS A 8 -7.00 4.07 24.77
C LYS A 8 -6.23 5.04 23.88
N ILE A 9 -6.50 6.33 24.05
CA ILE A 9 -5.76 7.42 23.45
C ILE A 9 -5.43 8.43 24.54
N ASP A 10 -4.28 9.08 24.46
CA ASP A 10 -3.93 10.18 25.36
C ASP A 10 -4.76 11.43 25.06
N ASP A 11 -4.74 12.38 26.00
CA ASP A 11 -5.52 13.61 25.91
C ASP A 11 -5.07 14.52 24.76
N GLU A 12 -3.78 14.50 24.40
CA GLU A 12 -3.26 15.30 23.29
C GLU A 12 -3.83 14.81 21.95
N LEU A 13 -3.77 13.50 21.71
CA LEU A 13 -4.32 12.89 20.51
C LEU A 13 -5.84 13.09 20.44
N LYS A 14 -6.53 12.96 21.57
CA LYS A 14 -7.97 13.22 21.67
C LYS A 14 -8.32 14.66 21.28
N GLN A 15 -7.58 15.65 21.76
CA GLN A 15 -7.79 17.05 21.40
C GLN A 15 -7.54 17.30 19.91
N ARG A 16 -6.46 16.73 19.35
CA ARG A 16 -6.16 16.82 17.91
C ARG A 16 -7.26 16.22 17.05
N VAL A 17 -7.77 15.04 17.42
CA VAL A 17 -8.90 14.40 16.71
C VAL A 17 -10.16 15.27 16.78
N GLN A 18 -10.48 15.85 17.94
CA GLN A 18 -11.63 16.74 18.10
C GLN A 18 -11.50 18.00 17.23
N HIS A 19 -10.31 18.58 17.16
CA HIS A 19 -10.06 19.74 16.32
C HIS A 19 -10.26 19.42 14.82
N ILE A 20 -9.68 18.32 14.35
CA ILE A 20 -9.88 17.85 12.96
C ILE A 20 -11.37 17.57 12.71
N ALA A 21 -12.04 16.89 13.62
CA ALA A 21 -13.48 16.60 13.51
C ALA A 21 -14.31 17.88 13.33
N ALA A 22 -14.03 18.92 14.13
CA ALA A 22 -14.71 20.22 14.02
C ALA A 22 -14.43 20.90 12.67
N THR A 23 -13.17 20.95 12.25
CA THR A 23 -12.76 21.56 10.96
C THR A 23 -13.42 20.86 9.77
N HIS A 24 -13.51 19.53 9.81
CA HIS A 24 -14.09 18.72 8.74
C HIS A 24 -15.61 18.52 8.86
N GLN A 25 -16.27 19.09 9.88
CA GLN A 25 -17.70 18.89 10.18
C GLN A 25 -18.09 17.40 10.30
N ARG A 26 -17.23 16.61 10.94
CA ARG A 26 -17.44 15.18 11.20
C ARG A 26 -17.43 14.89 12.69
N SER A 27 -17.89 13.71 13.09
CA SER A 27 -17.75 13.28 14.48
C SER A 27 -16.32 12.80 14.75
N ALA A 28 -15.83 12.98 15.97
CA ALA A 28 -14.53 12.43 16.39
C ALA A 28 -14.45 10.90 16.16
N HIS A 29 -15.56 10.19 16.37
CA HIS A 29 -15.65 8.76 16.09
C HIS A 29 -15.45 8.42 14.61
N TRP A 30 -16.02 9.22 13.70
CA TRP A 30 -15.80 9.04 12.26
C TRP A 30 -14.32 9.24 11.90
N ILE A 31 -13.69 10.31 12.40
CA ILE A 31 -12.26 10.58 12.18
C ILE A 31 -11.39 9.42 12.66
N MET A 32 -11.64 8.90 13.88
CA MET A 32 -10.87 7.78 14.41
C MET A 32 -11.01 6.52 13.56
N ARG A 33 -12.23 6.20 13.10
CA ARG A 33 -12.45 5.03 12.24
C ARG A 33 -11.78 5.17 10.89
N GLU A 34 -11.83 6.37 10.31
CA GLU A 34 -11.20 6.63 9.01
C GLU A 34 -9.68 6.53 9.12
N ALA A 35 -9.09 7.12 10.17
CA ALA A 35 -7.65 7.04 10.42
C ALA A 35 -7.16 5.59 10.60
N ILE A 36 -7.94 4.75 11.30
CA ILE A 36 -7.63 3.32 11.44
C ILE A 36 -7.71 2.61 10.09
N ARG A 37 -8.74 2.89 9.27
CA ARG A 37 -8.89 2.29 7.95
C ARG A 37 -7.70 2.65 7.05
N GLU A 38 -7.39 3.94 6.92
CA GLU A 38 -6.28 4.40 6.09
C GLU A 38 -4.94 3.82 6.54
N TYR A 39 -4.74 3.68 7.85
CA TYR A 39 -3.54 3.03 8.39
C TYR A 39 -3.48 1.55 7.97
N VAL A 40 -4.55 0.78 8.18
CA VAL A 40 -4.59 -0.65 7.86
C VAL A 40 -4.39 -0.87 6.36
N GLU A 41 -5.11 -0.14 5.51
CA GLU A 41 -4.97 -0.26 4.05
C GLU A 41 -3.54 0.05 3.58
N ARG A 42 -2.88 1.03 4.20
CA ARG A 42 -1.48 1.35 3.89
C ARG A 42 -0.52 0.24 4.32
N GLU A 43 -0.74 -0.36 5.50
CA GLU A 43 0.10 -1.46 5.97
C GLU A 43 -0.12 -2.73 5.13
N GLU A 44 -1.35 -3.03 4.74
CA GLU A 44 -1.66 -4.15 3.84
C GLU A 44 -0.96 -3.99 2.47
N LYS A 45 -1.00 -2.78 1.88
CA LYS A 45 -0.29 -2.50 0.62
C LYS A 45 1.23 -2.66 0.75
N ARG A 46 1.81 -2.21 1.87
CA ARG A 46 3.25 -2.36 2.13
C ARG A 46 3.64 -3.82 2.27
N GLU A 47 2.84 -4.59 2.99
CA GLU A 47 3.10 -6.01 3.20
C GLU A 47 2.93 -6.82 1.91
N ALA A 48 1.96 -6.47 1.07
CA ALA A 48 1.82 -7.07 -0.27
C ALA A 48 3.08 -6.85 -1.11
N VAL A 49 3.55 -5.62 -1.25
CA VAL A 49 4.78 -5.31 -2.00
C VAL A 49 5.99 -6.03 -1.41
N ARG A 50 6.09 -6.12 -0.09
CA ARG A 50 7.17 -6.86 0.59
C ARG A 50 7.14 -8.34 0.22
N ASN A 51 5.97 -8.97 0.31
CA ASN A 51 5.81 -10.39 0.00
C ASN A 51 6.09 -10.68 -1.47
N ASP A 52 5.61 -9.84 -2.38
CA ASP A 52 5.89 -9.95 -3.81
C ASP A 52 7.39 -9.86 -4.10
N ALA A 53 8.10 -8.92 -3.46
CA ALA A 53 9.55 -8.77 -3.60
C ALA A 53 10.32 -9.99 -3.05
N LEU A 54 9.90 -10.54 -1.91
CA LEU A 54 10.50 -11.75 -1.35
C LEU A 54 10.28 -12.95 -2.27
N GLN A 55 9.08 -13.11 -2.81
CA GLN A 55 8.76 -14.19 -3.76
C GLN A 55 9.56 -14.06 -5.06
N ALA A 56 9.70 -12.84 -5.60
CA ALA A 56 10.53 -12.58 -6.76
C ALA A 56 12.01 -12.93 -6.48
N TRP A 57 12.51 -12.58 -5.31
CA TRP A 57 13.88 -12.91 -4.88
C TRP A 57 14.10 -14.42 -4.74
N GLU A 58 13.17 -15.14 -4.13
CA GLU A 58 13.24 -16.60 -4.01
C GLU A 58 13.20 -17.28 -5.38
N THR A 59 12.35 -16.78 -6.28
CA THR A 59 12.24 -17.28 -7.65
C THR A 59 13.56 -17.08 -8.41
N TYR A 60 14.14 -15.88 -8.36
CA TYR A 60 15.42 -15.58 -8.98
C TYR A 60 16.54 -16.48 -8.43
N ARG A 61 16.61 -16.67 -7.11
CA ARG A 61 17.60 -17.58 -6.52
C ARG A 61 17.43 -19.02 -6.99
N ALA A 62 16.20 -19.47 -7.26
CA ALA A 62 15.92 -20.83 -7.66
C ALA A 62 16.21 -21.10 -9.14
N ASN A 63 15.94 -20.14 -10.03
CA ASN A 63 15.99 -20.36 -11.48
C ASN A 63 16.95 -19.45 -12.25
N GLY A 64 17.49 -18.39 -11.63
CA GLY A 64 18.38 -17.40 -12.26
C GLY A 64 17.69 -16.44 -13.23
N LYS A 65 16.39 -16.61 -13.47
CA LYS A 65 15.66 -15.84 -14.47
C LYS A 65 15.37 -14.43 -13.98
N HIS A 66 15.72 -13.45 -14.78
CA HIS A 66 15.52 -12.03 -14.52
C HIS A 66 15.15 -11.28 -15.79
N LEU A 67 14.77 -10.02 -15.65
CA LEU A 67 14.77 -9.04 -16.72
C LEU A 67 15.93 -8.08 -16.47
N THR A 68 16.57 -7.63 -17.54
CA THR A 68 17.55 -6.55 -17.48
C THR A 68 16.83 -5.22 -17.23
N GLN A 69 17.56 -4.23 -16.76
CA GLN A 69 17.02 -2.88 -16.57
C GLN A 69 16.48 -2.32 -17.90
N ASP A 70 17.22 -2.48 -19.00
CA ASP A 70 16.85 -1.94 -20.31
C ASP A 70 15.53 -2.52 -20.83
N GLU A 71 15.27 -3.81 -20.62
CA GLU A 71 13.99 -4.44 -20.99
C GLU A 71 12.83 -3.95 -20.13
N ALA A 72 13.06 -3.76 -18.82
CA ALA A 72 12.05 -3.24 -17.91
C ALA A 72 11.72 -1.78 -18.23
N ASP A 73 12.73 -0.94 -18.47
CA ASP A 73 12.56 0.47 -18.84
C ASP A 73 11.85 0.62 -20.20
N GLY A 74 12.20 -0.25 -21.16
CA GLY A 74 11.52 -0.32 -22.46
C GLY A 74 10.04 -0.65 -22.32
N TRP A 75 9.72 -1.69 -21.54
CA TRP A 75 8.34 -2.09 -21.27
C TRP A 75 7.55 -1.00 -20.54
N LEU A 76 8.13 -0.36 -19.51
CA LEU A 76 7.48 0.76 -18.80
C LEU A 76 7.22 1.94 -19.74
N SER A 77 8.15 2.23 -20.64
CA SER A 77 8.00 3.32 -21.62
C SER A 77 6.85 3.09 -22.61
N ASP A 78 6.57 1.84 -22.97
CA ASP A 78 5.45 1.50 -23.85
C ASP A 78 4.10 1.60 -23.12
N LEU A 79 4.04 1.15 -21.86
CA LEU A 79 2.88 1.36 -20.99
C LEU A 79 2.57 2.85 -20.79
N GLU A 80 3.59 3.69 -20.59
CA GLU A 80 3.42 5.15 -20.44
C GLU A 80 2.82 5.83 -21.68
N LYS A 81 3.04 5.27 -22.87
CA LYS A 81 2.42 5.74 -24.12
C LYS A 81 0.96 5.30 -24.27
N GLY A 82 0.49 4.41 -23.39
CA GLY A 82 -0.85 3.83 -23.41
C GLY A 82 -0.95 2.54 -24.21
N ASP A 83 0.18 1.93 -24.59
CA ASP A 83 0.17 0.60 -25.21
C ASP A 83 -0.06 -0.46 -24.12
N ASP A 84 -0.99 -1.39 -24.35
CA ASP A 84 -1.27 -2.50 -23.42
C ASP A 84 -0.35 -3.69 -23.73
N THR A 85 0.93 -3.53 -23.42
CA THR A 85 1.98 -4.53 -23.68
C THR A 85 2.16 -5.47 -22.50
N GLU A 86 2.16 -6.79 -22.77
CA GLU A 86 2.51 -7.80 -21.77
C GLU A 86 3.95 -7.65 -21.27
N ILE A 87 4.19 -8.04 -20.01
CA ILE A 87 5.53 -8.02 -19.43
C ILE A 87 6.47 -8.97 -20.20
N PRO A 88 7.70 -8.54 -20.52
CA PRO A 88 8.68 -9.43 -21.15
C PRO A 88 8.96 -10.67 -20.31
N GLY A 89 9.23 -11.81 -20.96
CA GLY A 89 9.55 -13.05 -20.26
C GLY A 89 10.95 -13.03 -19.62
N CYS A 90 11.05 -13.38 -18.33
CA CYS A 90 12.34 -13.47 -17.65
C CYS A 90 13.28 -14.53 -18.28
N HIS A 91 14.57 -14.21 -18.38
CA HIS A 91 15.63 -15.01 -19.00
C HIS A 91 16.89 -15.06 -18.13
N ASN A 92 17.87 -15.89 -18.49
CA ASN A 92 19.11 -16.10 -17.72
C ASN A 92 20.25 -15.20 -18.20
#